data_AF-A0A3M2B8P1-F1
#
_entry.id   AF-A0A3M2B8P1-F1
#
_cell.length_a   1.000
_cell.length_b   1.000
_cell.length_c   1.000
_cell.angle_alpha   90.00
_cell.angle_beta   90.00
_cell.angle_gamma   90.00
#
_symmetry.space_group_name_H-M   'P 1'
#
loop_
_entity.id
_entity.type
_entity.pdbx_description
1 polymer ?
#
loop_
_entity_poly.entity_id
_entity_poly.type
_entity_poly.pdbx_seq_one_letter_code
_entity_poly.pdbx_strand_id
1 'polypeptide(L)'
;MRRPLPGPRAITAPPPPRPALLLAVALLAAPAAARAQAVGGHVMRVPVTGVVELGLAPFVERAVRTAESEGARAVILDIDTPGGRIDAAERIADALQDSRVPVYAYVNRRAFSAGALIALAADHIYMRPGSVIGAATPVDGGGTKASEKIVSAMRSEMRALA
;
A
#
# COMPACT_ATOMS: atom_id res chain seq x y z
N MET A 1 -31.04 75.54 40.10
CA MET A 1 -31.05 74.91 38.76
C MET A 1 -30.24 73.62 38.79
N ARG A 2 -30.88 72.45 38.71
CA ARG A 2 -30.21 71.16 38.48
C ARG A 2 -30.93 70.48 37.32
N ARG A 3 -30.21 70.26 36.22
CA ARG A 3 -30.72 69.70 34.96
C ARG A 3 -30.94 68.18 35.15
N PRO A 4 -32.04 67.58 34.67
CA PRO A 4 -32.27 66.15 34.84
C PRO A 4 -31.34 65.34 33.92
N LEU A 5 -30.83 64.21 34.43
CA LEU A 5 -29.98 63.28 33.68
C LEU A 5 -30.83 62.49 32.67
N PRO A 6 -30.30 62.18 31.47
CA PRO A 6 -31.00 61.37 30.49
C PRO A 6 -31.08 59.90 30.96
N GLY A 7 -32.27 59.31 30.84
CA GLY A 7 -32.51 57.90 31.19
C GLY A 7 -31.75 56.92 30.27
N PRO A 8 -31.58 55.66 30.71
CA PRO A 8 -30.83 54.64 29.97
C PRO A 8 -31.52 54.32 28.63
N ARG A 9 -30.76 54.41 27.53
CA ARG A 9 -31.23 53.97 26.21
C ARG A 9 -31.30 52.45 26.19
N ALA A 10 -32.49 51.91 25.90
CA ALA A 10 -32.68 50.48 25.70
C ALA A 10 -31.83 50.01 24.51
N ILE A 11 -30.84 49.15 24.79
CA ILE A 11 -30.11 48.41 23.74
C ILE A 11 -31.07 47.32 23.27
N THR A 12 -31.65 47.50 22.08
CA THR A 12 -32.50 46.50 21.45
C THR A 12 -31.65 45.31 21.01
N ALA A 13 -31.95 44.11 21.51
CA ALA A 13 -31.29 42.89 21.07
C ALA A 13 -31.48 42.69 19.54
N PRO A 14 -30.46 42.17 18.81
CA PRO A 14 -30.59 41.90 17.39
C PRO A 14 -31.70 40.86 17.15
N PRO A 15 -32.48 40.99 16.07
CA PRO A 15 -33.58 40.07 15.77
C PRO A 15 -33.04 38.65 15.52
N PRO A 16 -33.79 37.60 15.92
CA PRO A 16 -33.36 36.22 15.68
C PRO A 16 -33.25 35.94 14.18
N PRO A 17 -32.22 35.19 13.73
CA PRO A 17 -32.06 34.85 12.33
C PRO A 17 -33.27 34.05 11.84
N ARG A 18 -33.83 34.46 10.70
CA ARG A 18 -35.04 33.84 10.13
C ARG A 18 -34.78 32.36 9.80
N PRO A 19 -35.74 31.45 10.07
CA PRO A 19 -35.55 30.00 9.87
C PRO A 19 -35.22 29.62 8.42
N ALA A 20 -35.66 30.42 7.45
CA ALA A 20 -35.33 30.23 6.03
C ALA A 20 -33.83 30.43 5.72
N LEU A 21 -33.13 31.27 6.48
CA LEU A 21 -31.69 31.53 6.28
C LEU A 21 -30.85 30.38 6.86
N LEU A 22 -31.29 29.78 7.96
CA LEU A 22 -30.65 28.60 8.56
C LEU A 22 -30.79 27.36 7.65
N LEU A 23 -31.94 27.21 6.99
CA LEU A 23 -32.18 26.10 6.06
C LEU A 23 -31.38 26.23 4.75
N ALA A 24 -31.22 27.46 4.24
CA ALA A 24 -30.42 27.72 3.03
C ALA A 24 -28.92 27.48 3.25
N VAL A 25 -28.38 27.84 4.43
CA VAL A 25 -26.97 27.57 4.79
C VAL A 25 -26.72 26.07 4.96
N ALA A 26 -27.67 25.32 5.53
CA ALA A 26 -27.57 23.86 5.65
C ALA A 26 -27.57 23.15 4.27
N LEU A 27 -28.35 23.65 3.30
CA LEU A 27 -28.41 23.07 1.95
C LEU A 27 -27.16 23.36 1.11
N LEU A 28 -26.51 24.51 1.33
CA LEU A 28 -25.25 24.89 0.67
C LEU A 28 -24.00 24.24 1.29
N ALA A 29 -24.08 23.77 2.55
CA ALA A 29 -22.97 23.11 3.24
C ALA A 29 -22.94 21.57 3.04
N ALA A 30 -24.05 20.96 2.62
CA ALA A 30 -24.15 19.52 2.39
C ALA A 30 -23.13 18.94 1.38
N PRO A 31 -22.80 19.57 0.23
CA PRO A 31 -21.85 18.99 -0.71
C PRO A 31 -20.39 19.10 -0.25
N ALA A 32 -20.08 19.94 0.75
CA ALA A 32 -18.72 20.07 1.29
C ALA A 32 -18.39 18.95 2.28
N ALA A 33 -19.37 18.51 3.09
CA ALA A 33 -19.19 17.39 4.01
C ALA A 33 -19.06 16.04 3.27
N ALA A 34 -19.78 15.86 2.16
CA ALA A 34 -19.65 14.68 1.30
C ALA A 34 -18.29 14.60 0.58
N ARG A 35 -17.68 15.76 0.29
CA ARG A 35 -16.34 15.83 -0.32
C ARG A 35 -15.20 15.57 0.66
N ALA A 36 -15.43 15.67 1.97
CA ALA A 36 -14.44 15.35 2.98
C ALA A 36 -14.23 13.84 3.19
N GLN A 37 -15.14 12.99 2.70
CA GLN A 37 -15.04 11.53 2.82
C GLN A 37 -14.13 10.86 1.78
N ALA A 38 -13.52 11.64 0.87
CA ALA A 38 -12.56 11.14 -0.12
C ALA A 38 -11.09 11.19 0.36
N VAL A 39 -10.84 11.31 1.68
CA VAL A 39 -9.50 11.17 2.27
C VAL A 39 -9.33 9.76 2.85
N GLY A 40 -9.63 8.74 2.05
CA GLY A 40 -9.65 7.35 2.48
C GLY A 40 -9.17 6.41 1.40
N GLY A 41 -7.89 6.51 1.02
CA GLY A 41 -7.27 5.47 0.21
C GLY A 41 -6.86 4.30 1.11
N HIS A 42 -7.21 3.08 0.73
CA HIS A 42 -6.88 1.88 1.50
C HIS A 42 -5.49 1.34 1.11
N VAL A 43 -4.93 0.48 1.95
CA VAL A 43 -3.68 -0.25 1.68
C VAL A 43 -4.01 -1.72 1.55
N MET A 44 -3.62 -2.33 0.43
CA MET A 44 -3.88 -3.74 0.18
C MET A 44 -2.74 -4.60 0.71
N ARG A 45 -3.04 -5.58 1.57
CA ARG A 45 -2.05 -6.57 2.03
C ARG A 45 -2.18 -7.87 1.26
N VAL A 46 -1.09 -8.32 0.64
CA VAL A 46 -1.03 -9.53 -0.19
C VAL A 46 -0.08 -10.53 0.47
N PRO A 47 -0.56 -11.69 0.92
CA PRO A 47 0.29 -12.69 1.56
C PRO A 47 1.13 -13.45 0.53
N VAL A 48 2.43 -13.56 0.79
CA VAL A 48 3.42 -14.38 0.07
C VAL A 48 3.99 -15.38 1.08
N THR A 49 3.16 -16.36 1.45
CA THR A 49 3.44 -17.30 2.55
C THR A 49 3.56 -18.73 2.04
N GLY A 50 4.54 -19.47 2.54
CA GLY A 50 4.78 -20.86 2.12
C GLY A 50 5.58 -20.94 0.82
N VAL A 51 5.54 -22.09 0.15
CA VAL A 51 6.34 -22.32 -1.08
C VAL A 51 5.81 -21.46 -2.23
N VAL A 52 6.71 -20.83 -2.98
CA VAL A 52 6.37 -20.10 -4.20
C VAL A 52 6.04 -21.09 -5.32
N GLU A 53 4.75 -21.20 -5.63
CA GLU A 53 4.19 -22.08 -6.65
C GLU A 53 3.61 -21.29 -7.83
N LEU A 54 3.33 -21.97 -8.95
CA LEU A 54 2.79 -21.34 -10.18
C LEU A 54 1.46 -20.59 -9.98
N GLY A 55 0.68 -20.98 -8.96
CA GLY A 55 -0.59 -20.32 -8.63
C GLY A 55 -0.42 -18.98 -7.92
N LEU A 56 0.75 -18.72 -7.32
CA LEU A 56 1.01 -17.50 -6.56
C LEU A 56 1.18 -16.29 -7.48
N ALA A 57 1.89 -16.45 -8.60
CA ALA A 57 2.09 -15.38 -9.58
C ALA A 57 0.78 -14.74 -10.09
N PRO A 58 -0.18 -15.50 -10.67
CA PRO A 58 -1.43 -14.91 -11.12
C PRO A 58 -2.30 -14.40 -9.96
N PHE A 59 -2.09 -14.87 -8.72
CA PHE A 59 -2.75 -14.30 -7.54
C PHE A 59 -2.20 -12.91 -7.21
N VAL A 60 -0.88 -12.75 -7.13
CA VAL A 60 -0.24 -11.46 -6.84
C VAL A 60 -0.53 -10.47 -7.96
N GLU A 61 -0.42 -10.87 -9.23
CA GLU A 61 -0.79 -10.05 -10.39
C GLU A 61 -2.23 -9.52 -10.30
N ARG A 62 -3.19 -10.38 -9.93
CA ARG A 62 -4.58 -9.95 -9.75
C ARG A 62 -4.70 -8.97 -8.60
N ALA A 63 -4.03 -9.22 -7.47
CA ALA A 63 -4.08 -8.33 -6.32
C ALA A 63 -3.52 -6.94 -6.65
N VAL A 64 -2.38 -6.87 -7.35
CA VAL A 64 -1.81 -5.60 -7.82
C VAL A 64 -2.77 -4.86 -8.75
N ARG A 65 -3.33 -5.55 -9.76
CA ARG A 65 -4.34 -4.92 -10.65
C ARG A 65 -5.59 -4.46 -9.91
N THR A 66 -6.05 -5.22 -8.93
CA THR A 66 -7.20 -4.80 -8.10
C THR A 66 -6.84 -3.55 -7.32
N ALA A 67 -5.68 -3.50 -6.68
CA ALA A 67 -5.19 -2.32 -5.96
C ALA A 67 -5.13 -1.07 -6.86
N GLU A 68 -4.64 -1.23 -8.10
CA GLU A 68 -4.65 -0.15 -9.10
C GLU A 68 -6.07 0.30 -9.46
N SER A 69 -6.96 -0.65 -9.74
CA SER A 69 -8.35 -0.34 -10.14
C SER A 69 -9.16 0.33 -9.04
N GLU A 70 -8.88 0.01 -7.78
CA GLU A 70 -9.56 0.56 -6.61
C GLU A 70 -8.89 1.84 -6.09
N GLY A 71 -7.81 2.31 -6.72
CA GLY A 71 -7.07 3.49 -6.29
C GLY A 71 -6.44 3.33 -4.91
N ALA A 72 -5.94 2.13 -4.59
CA ALA A 72 -5.21 1.86 -3.37
C ALA A 72 -3.99 2.78 -3.26
N ARG A 73 -3.64 3.15 -2.03
CA ARG A 73 -2.48 4.03 -1.77
C ARG A 73 -1.17 3.27 -1.85
N ALA A 74 -1.21 1.97 -1.57
CA ALA A 74 -0.05 1.10 -1.50
C ALA A 74 -0.49 -0.37 -1.51
N VAL A 75 0.43 -1.23 -1.94
CA VAL A 75 0.36 -2.69 -1.75
C VAL A 75 1.45 -3.10 -0.77
N ILE A 76 1.13 -3.92 0.23
CA ILE A 76 2.11 -4.53 1.13
C ILE A 76 2.16 -6.02 0.85
N LEU A 77 3.31 -6.51 0.40
CA LEU A 77 3.60 -7.94 0.30
C LEU A 77 4.05 -8.45 1.67
N ASP A 78 3.24 -9.29 2.31
CA ASP A 78 3.57 -9.92 3.61
C ASP A 78 4.30 -11.24 3.34
N ILE A 79 5.64 -11.24 3.43
CA ILE A 79 6.51 -12.32 2.96
C ILE A 79 6.96 -13.21 4.13
N ASP A 80 6.61 -14.50 4.06
CA ASP A 80 7.19 -15.60 4.86
C ASP A 80 7.28 -16.86 4.00
N THR A 81 8.37 -16.98 3.26
CA THR A 81 8.60 -18.06 2.30
C THR A 81 10.00 -18.66 2.43
N PRO A 82 10.12 -20.00 2.34
CA PRO A 82 11.41 -20.67 2.14
C PRO A 82 11.92 -20.56 0.69
N GLY A 83 11.16 -19.94 -0.21
CA GLY A 83 11.42 -19.90 -1.64
C GLY A 83 10.52 -20.85 -2.41
N GLY A 84 10.95 -21.24 -3.60
CA GLY A 84 10.18 -22.08 -4.51
C GLY A 84 10.64 -21.85 -5.94
N ARG A 85 9.68 -21.82 -6.86
CA ARG A 85 9.99 -21.70 -8.28
C ARG A 85 10.49 -20.32 -8.66
N ILE A 86 11.54 -20.27 -9.46
CA ILE A 86 12.13 -19.03 -9.97
C ILE A 86 11.22 -18.38 -11.02
N ASP A 87 10.66 -19.15 -11.95
CA ASP A 87 9.77 -18.63 -12.99
C ASP A 87 8.52 -17.92 -12.44
N ALA A 88 7.95 -18.45 -11.35
CA ALA A 88 6.86 -17.80 -10.64
C ALA A 88 7.32 -16.50 -9.94
N ALA A 89 8.55 -16.47 -9.43
CA ALA A 89 9.11 -15.30 -8.76
C ALA A 89 9.49 -14.18 -9.74
N GLU A 90 10.11 -14.52 -10.87
CA GLU A 90 10.38 -13.61 -12.00
C GLU A 90 9.08 -12.95 -12.47
N ARG A 91 8.05 -13.77 -12.69
CA ARG A 91 6.75 -13.27 -13.13
C ARG A 91 6.04 -12.39 -12.09
N ILE A 92 6.24 -12.66 -10.80
CA ILE A 92 5.80 -11.74 -9.74
C ILE A 92 6.60 -10.45 -9.82
N ALA A 93 7.93 -10.53 -9.89
CA ALA A 93 8.81 -9.37 -9.93
C ALA A 93 8.44 -8.42 -11.07
N ASP A 94 8.25 -8.94 -12.29
CA ASP A 94 7.78 -8.15 -13.45
C ASP A 94 6.47 -7.41 -13.14
N ALA A 95 5.50 -8.11 -12.53
CA ALA A 95 4.21 -7.51 -12.18
C ALA A 95 4.31 -6.43 -11.09
N LEU A 96 5.31 -6.51 -10.21
CA LEU A 96 5.58 -5.46 -9.22
C LEU A 96 6.23 -4.24 -9.89
N GLN A 97 7.23 -4.46 -10.76
CA GLN A 97 7.92 -3.39 -11.47
C GLN A 97 7.02 -2.61 -12.43
N ASP A 98 6.03 -3.28 -13.02
CA ASP A 98 5.03 -2.66 -13.88
C ASP A 98 3.90 -1.94 -13.10
N SER A 99 3.89 -2.05 -11.76
CA SER A 99 2.78 -1.50 -10.97
C SER A 99 2.79 0.02 -10.93
N ARG A 100 1.59 0.61 -10.99
CA ARG A 100 1.35 2.05 -10.81
C ARG A 100 1.11 2.44 -9.37
N VAL A 101 0.87 1.48 -8.49
CA VAL A 101 0.68 1.67 -7.04
C VAL A 101 1.96 1.24 -6.34
N PRO A 102 2.49 2.04 -5.39
CA PRO A 102 3.73 1.67 -4.71
C PRO A 102 3.58 0.35 -3.95
N VAL A 103 4.55 -0.54 -4.15
CA VAL A 103 4.62 -1.88 -3.56
C VAL A 103 5.71 -1.92 -2.49
N TYR A 104 5.33 -2.37 -1.30
CA TYR A 104 6.19 -2.50 -0.14
C TYR A 104 6.36 -3.98 0.22
N ALA A 105 7.58 -4.49 0.22
CA ALA A 105 7.87 -5.82 0.73
C ALA A 105 8.05 -5.77 2.25
N TYR A 106 7.19 -6.47 2.99
CA TYR A 106 7.33 -6.68 4.43
C TYR A 106 7.82 -8.11 4.70
N VAL A 107 9.10 -8.26 5.04
CA VAL A 107 9.69 -9.55 5.41
C VAL A 107 9.33 -9.87 6.85
N ASN A 108 8.30 -10.68 7.01
CA ASN A 108 7.71 -11.03 8.30
C ASN A 108 8.60 -12.01 9.07
N ARG A 109 9.00 -13.12 8.44
CA ARG A 109 9.94 -14.09 9.04
C ARG A 109 11.09 -14.41 8.10
N ARG A 110 10.79 -14.84 6.88
CA ARG A 110 11.81 -15.30 5.91
C ARG A 110 11.44 -14.88 4.50
N ALA A 111 12.43 -14.42 3.75
CA ALA A 111 12.37 -14.22 2.31
C ALA A 111 13.58 -14.93 1.69
N PHE A 112 13.47 -16.25 1.51
CA PHE A 112 14.57 -17.06 0.96
C PHE A 112 14.39 -17.35 -0.53
N SER A 113 15.50 -17.48 -1.26
CA SER A 113 15.52 -17.85 -2.68
C SER A 113 14.57 -16.97 -3.51
N ALA A 114 13.55 -17.55 -4.14
CA ALA A 114 12.47 -16.86 -4.84
C ALA A 114 11.86 -15.70 -4.03
N GLY A 115 11.72 -15.86 -2.70
CA GLY A 115 11.22 -14.78 -1.84
C GLY A 115 12.15 -13.58 -1.73
N ALA A 116 13.47 -13.79 -1.82
CA ALA A 116 14.43 -12.70 -1.86
C ALA A 116 14.32 -11.92 -3.18
N LEU A 117 14.13 -12.62 -4.30
CA LEU A 117 13.89 -12.00 -5.61
C LEU A 117 12.62 -11.14 -5.60
N ILE A 118 11.50 -11.70 -5.12
CA ILE A 118 10.22 -10.97 -4.99
C ILE A 118 10.37 -9.75 -4.09
N ALA A 119 11.08 -9.87 -2.95
CA ALA A 119 11.28 -8.75 -2.04
C ALA A 119 12.13 -7.64 -2.68
N LEU A 120 13.18 -7.99 -3.44
CA LEU A 120 14.02 -7.04 -4.16
C LEU A 120 13.27 -6.30 -5.27
N ALA A 121 12.25 -6.93 -5.87
CA ALA A 121 11.44 -6.30 -6.91
C ALA A 121 10.44 -5.25 -6.40
N ALA A 122 10.24 -5.13 -5.09
CA ALA A 122 9.38 -4.11 -4.49
C ALA A 122 10.11 -2.76 -4.37
N ASP A 123 9.36 -1.65 -4.35
CA ASP A 123 9.93 -0.30 -4.23
C ASP A 123 10.72 -0.09 -2.93
N HIS A 124 10.24 -0.71 -1.85
CA HIS A 124 10.84 -0.61 -0.53
C HIS A 124 10.70 -1.92 0.25
N ILE A 125 11.74 -2.24 1.02
CA ILE A 125 11.80 -3.43 1.87
C ILE A 125 11.80 -3.03 3.33
N TYR A 126 10.85 -3.57 4.08
CA TYR A 126 10.76 -3.47 5.54
C TYR A 126 10.91 -4.84 6.17
N MET A 127 11.68 -4.94 7.24
CA MET A 127 11.99 -6.21 7.89
C MET A 127 11.54 -6.19 9.35
N ARG A 128 10.79 -7.23 9.75
CA ARG A 128 10.53 -7.50 11.17
C ARG A 128 11.85 -7.77 11.90
N PRO A 129 12.04 -7.34 13.16
CA PRO A 129 13.20 -7.74 13.95
C PRO A 129 13.38 -9.26 13.97
N GLY A 130 14.58 -9.72 13.64
CA GLY A 130 14.93 -11.14 13.55
C GLY A 130 14.45 -11.87 12.28
N SER A 131 13.87 -11.17 11.30
CA SER A 131 13.59 -11.77 9.99
C SER A 131 14.85 -11.85 9.13
N VAL A 132 14.83 -12.72 8.12
CA VAL A 132 15.99 -12.99 7.26
C VAL A 132 15.59 -12.94 5.80
N ILE A 133 16.44 -12.32 4.97
CA ILE A 133 16.34 -12.30 3.51
C ILE A 133 17.65 -12.85 2.91
N GLY A 134 17.56 -13.61 1.81
CA GLY A 134 18.73 -14.13 1.10
C GLY A 134 18.65 -15.63 0.78
N ALA A 135 19.75 -16.36 0.99
CA ALA A 135 19.85 -17.80 0.68
C ALA A 135 19.38 -18.14 -0.75
N ALA A 136 19.84 -17.35 -1.73
CA ALA A 136 19.25 -17.33 -3.06
C ALA A 136 20.11 -17.95 -4.16
N THR A 137 20.90 -18.96 -3.79
CA THR A 137 21.58 -19.79 -4.79
C THR A 137 20.54 -20.66 -5.49
N PRO A 138 20.37 -20.57 -6.82
CA PRO A 138 19.40 -21.39 -7.53
C PRO A 138 19.84 -22.85 -7.52
N VAL A 139 18.85 -23.73 -7.32
CA VAL A 139 19.03 -25.19 -7.37
C VAL A 139 18.13 -25.78 -8.45
N ASP A 140 18.52 -26.93 -8.98
CA ASP A 140 17.67 -27.71 -9.87
C ASP A 140 16.57 -28.46 -9.08
N GLY A 141 15.71 -29.19 -9.80
CA GLY A 141 14.63 -29.98 -9.18
C GLY A 141 15.13 -31.08 -8.22
N GLY A 142 16.42 -31.41 -8.23
CA GLY A 142 17.06 -32.35 -7.32
C GLY A 142 17.73 -31.68 -6.11
N GLY A 143 17.65 -30.35 -5.97
CA GLY A 143 18.29 -29.60 -4.90
C GLY A 143 19.80 -29.41 -5.08
N THR A 144 20.35 -29.75 -6.26
CA THR A 144 21.76 -29.51 -6.57
C THR A 144 21.92 -28.09 -7.11
N LYS A 145 23.05 -27.45 -6.82
CA LYS A 145 23.38 -26.12 -7.36
C LYS A 145 23.16 -26.11 -8.88
N ALA A 146 22.37 -25.16 -9.37
CA ALA A 146 22.11 -25.01 -10.79
C ALA A 146 23.39 -24.67 -11.56
N SER A 147 23.35 -24.85 -12.89
CA SER A 147 24.49 -24.52 -13.77
C SER A 147 24.97 -23.08 -13.56
N GLU A 148 26.26 -22.83 -13.80
CA GLU A 148 26.84 -21.50 -13.60
C GLU A 148 26.18 -20.44 -14.49
N LYS A 149 25.61 -20.83 -15.64
CA LYS A 149 24.77 -19.97 -16.47
C LYS A 149 23.57 -19.43 -15.67
N ILE A 150 22.80 -20.31 -15.02
CA ILE A 150 21.62 -19.94 -14.23
C ILE A 150 22.03 -19.12 -13.00
N VAL A 151 23.10 -19.52 -12.32
CA VAL A 151 23.62 -18.80 -11.15
C VAL A 151 24.07 -17.38 -11.52
N SER A 152 24.75 -17.22 -12.66
CA SER A 152 25.16 -15.91 -13.16
C SER A 152 23.96 -15.03 -13.54
N ALA A 153 22.93 -15.62 -14.16
CA ALA A 153 21.70 -14.93 -14.54
C ALA A 153 20.96 -14.42 -13.30
N MET A 154 20.69 -15.31 -12.33
CA MET A 154 20.04 -14.96 -11.06
C MET A 154 20.79 -13.85 -10.31
N ARG A 155 22.13 -13.91 -10.30
CA ARG A 155 22.96 -12.86 -9.68
C ARG A 155 22.83 -11.52 -10.41
N SER A 156 22.77 -11.53 -11.73
CA SER A 156 22.58 -10.31 -12.52
C SER A 156 21.19 -9.72 -12.31
N GLU A 157 20.17 -10.56 -12.25
CA GLU A 157 18.80 -10.16 -11.99
C GLU A 157 18.63 -9.53 -10.60
N MET A 158 19.13 -10.19 -9.54
CA MET A 158 19.10 -9.60 -8.20
C MET A 158 19.81 -8.25 -8.10
N ARG A 159 20.87 -8.04 -8.88
CA ARG A 159 21.57 -6.75 -8.93
C ARG A 159 20.82 -5.69 -9.73
N ALA A 160 19.96 -6.09 -10.66
CA ALA A 160 19.12 -5.16 -11.39
C ALA A 160 17.93 -4.67 -10.56
N LEU A 161 17.49 -5.49 -9.60
CA LEU A 161 16.37 -5.19 -8.70
C LEU A 161 16.79 -4.44 -7.41
N ALA A 162 18.04 -4.61 -6.96
CA ALA A 162 18.57 -3.99 -5.73
C ALA A 162 19.09 -2.55 -5.94
#